data_AF-A0A7S0Q5A0-F1
#
_entry.id   AF-A0A7S0Q5A0-F1
#
_cell.length_a   1.000
_cell.length_b   1.000
_cell.length_c   1.000
_cell.angle_alpha   90.00
_cell.angle_beta   90.00
_cell.angle_gamma   90.00
#
_symmetry.space_group_name_H-M   'P 1'
#
loop_
_entity.id
_entity.type
_entity.pdbx_description
1 polymer ?
#
loop_
_entity_poly.entity_id
_entity_poly.type
_entity_poly.pdbx_seq_one_letter_code
_entity_poly.pdbx_strand_id
1 'polypeptide(L)'
;ANRPEHLFCWLGLAKVGAVCTLIASSLRGSSLRHALSQCAVQLVIFDAESTGTLGQLARNTPAEGGAAGMPSLPAELHYVCIDIEQTPAFATSMILPVSACAPPCEVRSGRTSSDTLLHIFTSGTTGMPKAARLNHVRFFSAIVIPYMFQLRHSDRFYCCLPMCHTAAIGGLSIAWWLGAPVILSPKFSASAFWREVAESRATVVQYIGEICRYLVHSPPSEYDTQHCVRVAFGNGLRPEVWPLFKARFGVEQIAEVYASTEGNANLANTEGKEGAVGFISPLLAPMYPVRLVRLREDGSGELARDASGRCIKCVAGEAGELLRVVNQ
;
A
#
# COMPACT_ATOMS: atom_id res chain seq x y z
N ALA A 1 -9.27 -0.44 12.78
CA ALA A 1 -8.04 -1.25 12.53
C ALA A 1 -8.09 -1.92 11.14
N ASN A 2 -7.14 -2.79 10.75
CA ASN A 2 -7.35 -3.65 9.57
C ASN A 2 -8.56 -4.55 9.80
N ARG A 3 -9.41 -4.68 8.78
CA ARG A 3 -10.71 -5.35 8.86
C ARG A 3 -11.10 -5.94 7.50
N PRO A 4 -11.65 -7.17 7.42
CA PRO A 4 -12.12 -7.74 6.17
C PRO A 4 -13.13 -6.85 5.44
N GLU A 5 -13.98 -6.15 6.20
CA GLU A 5 -15.00 -5.25 5.69
C GLU A 5 -14.43 -4.14 4.81
N HIS A 6 -13.22 -3.67 5.10
CA HIS A 6 -12.53 -2.69 4.25
C HIS A 6 -12.32 -3.21 2.83
N LEU A 7 -11.98 -4.50 2.69
CA LEU A 7 -11.80 -5.16 1.39
C LEU A 7 -13.14 -5.32 0.67
N PHE A 8 -14.18 -5.73 1.40
CA PHE A 8 -15.51 -5.93 0.83
C PHE A 8 -16.08 -4.61 0.29
N CYS A 9 -15.98 -3.54 1.08
CA CYS A 9 -16.37 -2.20 0.66
C CYS A 9 -15.61 -1.75 -0.59
N TRP A 10 -14.29 -1.83 -0.57
CA TRP A 10 -13.48 -1.39 -1.71
C TRP A 10 -13.77 -2.20 -2.97
N LEU A 11 -13.73 -3.54 -2.90
CA LEU A 11 -13.98 -4.39 -4.06
C LEU A 11 -15.41 -4.23 -4.60
N GLY A 12 -16.40 -4.05 -3.71
CA GLY A 12 -17.78 -3.75 -4.10
C GLY A 12 -17.91 -2.42 -4.84
N LEU A 13 -17.30 -1.36 -4.31
CA LEU A 13 -17.27 -0.04 -4.95
C LEU A 13 -16.53 -0.05 -6.30
N ALA A 14 -15.43 -0.80 -6.39
CA ALA A 14 -14.70 -0.97 -7.64
C ALA A 14 -15.56 -1.65 -8.73
N LYS A 15 -16.45 -2.59 -8.38
CA LYS A 15 -17.37 -3.25 -9.33
C LYS A 15 -18.40 -2.30 -9.95
N VAL A 16 -18.74 -1.20 -9.27
CA VAL A 16 -19.64 -0.16 -9.77
C VAL A 16 -18.90 1.04 -10.37
N GLY A 17 -17.57 0.95 -10.51
CA GLY A 17 -16.75 2.01 -11.10
C GLY A 17 -16.53 3.24 -10.20
N ALA A 18 -16.74 3.10 -8.89
CA ALA A 18 -16.42 4.15 -7.93
C ALA A 18 -14.91 4.19 -7.64
N VAL A 19 -14.36 5.40 -7.56
CA VAL A 19 -12.96 5.61 -7.17
C VAL A 19 -12.87 5.59 -5.65
N CYS A 20 -12.07 4.69 -5.09
CA CYS A 20 -11.93 4.61 -3.64
C CYS A 20 -10.70 5.36 -3.13
N THR A 21 -10.89 6.12 -2.06
CA THR A 21 -9.82 6.87 -1.41
C THR A 21 -9.47 6.17 -0.09
N LEU A 22 -8.28 5.59 0.00
CA LEU A 22 -7.87 4.84 1.20
C LEU A 22 -7.23 5.78 2.21
N ILE A 23 -7.90 5.96 3.35
CA ILE A 23 -7.51 6.92 4.38
C ILE A 23 -7.03 6.15 5.61
N ALA A 24 -5.85 6.53 6.12
CA ALA A 24 -5.33 5.96 7.35
C ALA A 24 -6.21 6.35 8.54
N SER A 25 -6.53 5.38 9.41
CA SER A 25 -7.31 5.60 10.63
C SER A 25 -6.59 6.45 11.67
N SER A 26 -5.33 6.86 11.43
CA SER A 26 -4.56 7.79 12.26
C SER A 26 -4.71 9.26 11.85
N LEU A 27 -5.25 9.57 10.66
CA LEU A 27 -5.40 10.95 10.20
C LEU A 27 -6.49 11.69 11.00
N ARG A 28 -6.19 12.93 11.42
CA ARG A 28 -7.07 13.76 12.24
C ARG A 28 -7.13 15.19 11.69
N GLY A 29 -8.11 15.96 12.15
CA GLY A 29 -8.17 17.42 11.99
C GLY A 29 -7.95 17.92 10.55
N SER A 30 -6.99 18.84 10.38
CA SER A 30 -6.66 19.50 9.10
C SER A 30 -6.22 18.51 8.03
N SER A 31 -5.41 17.50 8.39
CA SER A 31 -4.89 16.52 7.45
C SER A 31 -5.99 15.60 6.92
N LEU A 32 -6.95 15.20 7.77
CA LEU A 32 -8.12 14.44 7.34
C LEU A 32 -9.01 15.27 6.41
N ARG A 33 -9.26 16.55 6.73
CA ARG A 33 -10.01 17.47 5.85
C ARG A 33 -9.35 17.65 4.50
N HIS A 34 -8.03 17.85 4.50
CA HIS A 34 -7.26 17.94 3.28
C HIS A 34 -7.42 16.71 2.41
N ALA A 35 -7.29 15.51 3.00
CA ALA A 35 -7.42 14.26 2.28
C ALA A 35 -8.80 14.10 1.62
N LEU A 36 -9.87 14.39 2.37
CA LEU A 36 -11.25 14.32 1.87
C LEU A 36 -11.51 15.35 0.76
N SER A 37 -11.02 16.58 0.95
CA SER A 37 -11.17 17.70 0.02
C SER A 37 -10.41 17.47 -1.29
N GLN A 38 -9.14 17.07 -1.20
CA GLN A 38 -8.26 16.83 -2.35
C GLN A 38 -8.84 15.78 -3.31
N CYS A 39 -9.53 14.78 -2.78
CA CYS A 39 -10.12 13.69 -3.58
C CYS A 39 -11.61 13.90 -3.90
N ALA A 40 -12.19 15.07 -3.55
CA ALA A 40 -13.62 15.36 -3.69
C ALA A 40 -14.52 14.21 -3.18
N VAL A 41 -14.21 13.68 -1.99
CA VAL A 41 -14.93 12.53 -1.42
C VAL A 41 -16.39 12.89 -1.18
N GLN A 42 -17.31 12.03 -1.62
CA GLN A 42 -18.75 12.19 -1.42
C GLN A 42 -19.31 11.24 -0.35
N LEU A 43 -18.62 10.14 -0.09
CA LEU A 43 -19.04 9.08 0.82
C LEU A 43 -17.87 8.61 1.68
N VAL A 44 -18.06 8.60 3.00
CA VAL A 44 -17.12 8.07 3.99
C VAL A 44 -17.72 6.83 4.61
N ILE A 45 -17.09 5.67 4.38
CA ILE A 45 -17.42 4.42 5.05
C ILE A 45 -16.41 4.19 6.18
N PHE A 46 -16.89 3.95 7.40
CA PHE A 46 -16.03 3.87 8.59
C PHE A 46 -16.55 2.87 9.63
N ASP A 47 -15.66 2.40 10.51
CA ASP A 47 -15.98 1.50 11.61
C ASP A 47 -16.43 2.23 12.88
N ALA A 48 -16.99 1.49 13.83
CA ALA A 48 -17.41 2.02 15.14
C ALA A 48 -16.30 2.81 15.85
N GLU A 49 -15.04 2.33 15.79
CA GLU A 49 -13.87 2.95 16.42
C GLU A 49 -13.60 4.37 15.89
N SER A 50 -13.93 4.64 14.63
CA SER A 50 -13.71 5.93 13.97
C SER A 50 -14.79 6.97 14.26
N THR A 51 -15.88 6.59 14.94
CA THR A 51 -17.06 7.46 15.21
C THR A 51 -16.69 8.75 15.93
N GLY A 52 -15.82 8.69 16.95
CA GLY A 52 -15.44 9.89 17.69
C GLY A 52 -14.71 10.92 16.83
N THR A 53 -13.77 10.44 16.01
CA THR A 53 -12.99 11.29 15.09
C THR A 53 -13.87 11.91 14.02
N LEU A 54 -14.75 11.12 13.40
CA LEU A 54 -15.63 11.61 12.33
C LEU A 54 -16.79 12.45 12.86
N GLY A 55 -17.26 12.21 14.08
CA GLY A 55 -18.24 13.07 14.74
C GLY A 55 -17.68 14.46 15.02
N GLN A 56 -16.41 14.59 15.40
CA GLN A 56 -15.74 15.90 15.51
C GLN A 56 -15.61 16.57 14.14
N LEU A 57 -15.30 15.80 13.10
CA LEU A 57 -15.20 16.32 11.74
C LEU A 57 -16.54 16.87 11.24
N ALA A 58 -17.62 16.11 11.44
CA ALA A 58 -18.98 16.42 11.00
C ALA A 58 -19.61 17.59 11.77
N ARG A 59 -19.29 17.77 13.05
CA ARG A 59 -19.74 18.95 13.82
C ARG A 59 -19.04 20.24 13.41
N ASN A 60 -17.84 20.15 12.85
CA ASN A 60 -17.00 21.29 12.50
C ASN A 60 -17.19 21.75 11.04
N THR A 61 -18.32 21.47 10.39
CA THR A 61 -18.70 22.12 9.12
C THR A 61 -19.08 23.59 9.37
N PRO A 62 -18.79 24.50 8.44
CA PRO A 62 -18.34 25.86 8.76
C PRO A 62 -19.44 26.68 9.42
N ALA A 63 -19.35 26.86 10.74
CA ALA A 63 -19.79 28.11 11.32
C ALA A 63 -18.77 29.17 10.90
N GLU A 64 -19.25 30.15 10.15
CA GLU A 64 -18.69 31.47 9.87
C GLU A 64 -17.39 31.79 10.66
N GLY A 65 -16.28 31.99 9.93
CA GLY A 65 -15.01 32.44 10.53
C GLY A 65 -13.93 31.37 10.68
N GLY A 66 -13.77 30.50 9.68
CA GLY A 66 -12.72 29.46 9.67
C GLY A 66 -11.35 30.03 10.04
N ALA A 67 -10.72 29.44 11.07
CA ALA A 67 -9.33 29.71 11.41
C ALA A 67 -8.48 29.64 10.13
N ALA A 68 -7.76 30.72 9.82
CA ALA A 68 -7.03 30.87 8.58
C ALA A 68 -6.16 29.63 8.29
N GLY A 69 -6.38 28.98 7.14
CA GLY A 69 -5.57 27.84 6.67
C GLY A 69 -6.18 26.44 6.81
N MET A 70 -7.41 26.28 7.34
CA MET A 70 -8.07 24.97 7.38
C MET A 70 -8.74 24.61 6.04
N PRO A 71 -8.46 23.42 5.44
CA PRO A 71 -9.13 22.98 4.23
C PRO A 71 -10.65 22.82 4.44
N SER A 72 -11.44 23.30 3.47
CA SER A 72 -12.88 23.09 3.43
C SER A 72 -13.21 21.62 3.16
N LEU A 73 -14.29 21.14 3.76
CA LEU A 73 -14.85 19.83 3.44
C LEU A 73 -15.64 19.90 2.12
N PRO A 74 -15.80 18.77 1.40
CA PRO A 74 -16.74 18.66 0.29
C PRO A 74 -18.16 19.07 0.71
N ALA A 75 -18.90 19.72 -0.20
CA ALA A 75 -20.22 20.28 0.07
C ALA A 75 -21.28 19.21 0.44
N GLU A 76 -21.21 18.05 -0.21
CA GLU A 76 -22.06 16.89 0.06
C GLU A 76 -21.18 15.72 0.49
N LEU A 77 -21.13 15.47 1.81
CA LEU A 77 -20.36 14.39 2.40
C LEU A 77 -21.27 13.49 3.23
N HIS A 78 -21.51 12.28 2.74
CA HIS A 78 -22.31 11.27 3.42
C HIS A 78 -21.43 10.38 4.29
N TYR A 79 -21.93 10.03 5.47
CA TYR A 79 -21.25 9.17 6.43
C TYR A 79 -22.03 7.86 6.59
N VAL A 80 -21.34 6.74 6.38
CA VAL A 80 -21.87 5.39 6.57
C VAL A 80 -21.01 4.66 7.58
N CYS A 81 -21.58 4.34 8.73
CA CYS A 81 -20.93 3.52 9.74
C CYS A 81 -21.28 2.06 9.51
N ILE A 82 -20.28 1.20 9.43
CA ILE A 82 -20.47 -0.24 9.27
C ILE A 82 -20.38 -0.97 10.62
N ASP A 83 -21.15 -2.05 10.73
CA ASP A 83 -21.05 -3.04 11.81
C ASP A 83 -21.27 -2.44 13.21
N ILE A 84 -22.41 -1.77 13.39
CA ILE A 84 -22.78 -1.11 14.65
C ILE A 84 -24.24 -1.41 15.04
N GLU A 85 -24.44 -1.59 16.34
CA GLU A 85 -25.77 -1.72 16.94
C GLU A 85 -26.49 -0.37 17.07
N GLN A 86 -25.74 0.74 17.24
CA GLN A 86 -26.29 2.08 17.43
C GLN A 86 -25.73 3.08 16.42
N THR A 87 -26.60 3.60 15.56
CA THR A 87 -26.27 4.56 14.50
C THR A 87 -25.87 5.93 15.07
N PRO A 88 -24.66 6.45 14.77
CA PRO A 88 -24.28 7.81 15.15
C PRO A 88 -25.20 8.83 14.48
N ALA A 89 -25.59 9.89 15.21
CA ALA A 89 -26.54 10.89 14.72
C ALA A 89 -26.12 11.62 13.42
N PHE A 90 -24.83 11.62 13.09
CA PHE A 90 -24.28 12.25 11.88
C PHE A 90 -24.11 11.28 10.69
N ALA A 91 -24.46 10.00 10.87
CA ALA A 91 -24.22 8.94 9.92
C ALA A 91 -25.46 8.06 9.72
N THR A 92 -25.45 7.29 8.65
CA THR A 92 -26.34 6.14 8.48
C THR A 92 -25.60 4.87 8.86
N SER A 93 -26.30 3.85 9.34
CA SER A 93 -25.70 2.54 9.59
C SER A 93 -25.99 1.60 8.43
N MET A 94 -25.04 0.72 8.14
CA MET A 94 -25.20 -0.32 7.15
C MET A 94 -24.60 -1.62 7.64
N ILE A 95 -25.42 -2.68 7.61
CA ILE A 95 -24.91 -4.06 7.61
C ILE A 95 -24.50 -4.34 6.18
N LEU A 96 -23.25 -4.77 5.97
CA LEU A 96 -22.73 -4.98 4.62
C LEU A 96 -23.58 -6.02 3.87
N PRO A 97 -24.31 -5.61 2.81
CA PRO A 97 -25.15 -6.54 2.09
C PRO A 97 -24.26 -7.48 1.27
N VAL A 98 -24.55 -8.79 1.36
CA VAL A 98 -23.90 -9.79 0.51
C VAL A 98 -24.80 -10.06 -0.68
N SER A 99 -24.32 -9.75 -1.88
CA SER A 99 -24.96 -10.12 -3.14
C SER A 99 -24.09 -11.12 -3.89
N ALA A 100 -24.69 -12.22 -4.32
CA ALA A 100 -24.05 -13.16 -5.25
C ALA A 100 -24.03 -12.62 -6.70
N CYS A 101 -24.87 -11.64 -7.02
CA CYS A 101 -24.98 -11.07 -8.35
C CYS A 101 -23.98 -9.93 -8.55
N ALA A 102 -23.24 -9.97 -9.66
CA ALA A 102 -22.41 -8.86 -10.08
C ALA A 102 -23.28 -7.66 -10.51
N PRO A 103 -22.85 -6.41 -10.26
CA PRO A 103 -23.53 -5.24 -10.79
C PRO A 103 -23.61 -5.26 -12.33
N PRO A 104 -24.70 -4.77 -12.94
CA PRO A 104 -24.87 -4.70 -14.39
C PRO A 104 -23.68 -4.00 -15.06
N CYS A 105 -23.31 -4.38 -16.28
CA CYS A 105 -22.16 -3.79 -16.97
C CYS A 105 -22.33 -2.29 -17.26
N GLU A 106 -23.57 -1.85 -17.39
CA GLU A 106 -23.97 -0.50 -17.76
C GLU A 106 -23.56 0.53 -16.70
N VAL A 107 -23.49 0.14 -15.43
CA VAL A 107 -23.09 1.02 -14.32
C VAL A 107 -21.64 1.51 -14.47
N ARG A 108 -20.82 0.77 -15.22
CA ARG A 108 -19.43 1.09 -15.53
C ARG A 108 -19.24 1.41 -17.02
N SER A 109 -20.32 1.74 -17.73
CA SER A 109 -20.25 2.19 -19.13
C SER A 109 -19.35 3.41 -19.27
N GLY A 110 -18.53 3.43 -20.32
CA GLY A 110 -17.56 4.51 -20.58
C GLY A 110 -16.30 4.48 -19.70
N ARG A 111 -16.17 3.56 -18.74
CA ARG A 111 -14.93 3.41 -17.95
C ARG A 111 -13.86 2.66 -18.73
N THR A 112 -12.61 3.04 -18.52
CA THR A 112 -11.43 2.42 -19.16
C THR A 112 -10.41 1.97 -18.11
N SER A 113 -9.47 1.11 -18.51
CA SER A 113 -8.39 0.67 -17.60
C SER A 113 -7.42 1.79 -17.20
N SER A 114 -7.46 2.93 -17.89
CA SER A 114 -6.66 4.11 -17.58
C SER A 114 -7.26 4.97 -16.47
N ASP A 115 -8.55 4.76 -16.15
CA ASP A 115 -9.24 5.50 -15.10
C ASP A 115 -8.68 5.15 -13.72
N THR A 116 -8.74 6.13 -12.81
CA THR A 116 -8.30 5.95 -11.42
C THR A 116 -9.17 4.89 -10.73
N LEU A 117 -8.53 3.89 -10.12
CA LEU A 117 -9.17 2.89 -9.28
C LEU A 117 -9.07 3.28 -7.80
N LEU A 118 -7.90 3.79 -7.39
CA LEU A 118 -7.59 4.13 -6.01
C LEU A 118 -6.86 5.48 -5.89
N HIS A 119 -7.18 6.21 -4.83
CA HIS A 119 -6.31 7.22 -4.26
C HIS A 119 -5.64 6.65 -3.00
N ILE A 120 -4.31 6.73 -2.95
CA ILE A 120 -3.51 6.34 -1.80
C ILE A 120 -2.70 7.54 -1.34
N PHE A 121 -2.77 7.85 -0.05
CA PHE A 121 -2.04 8.99 0.51
C PHE A 121 -0.59 8.66 0.82
N THR A 122 0.31 9.51 0.34
CA THR A 122 1.75 9.50 0.68
C THR A 122 2.10 10.71 1.55
N SER A 123 3.21 10.63 2.29
CA SER A 123 3.77 11.77 3.00
C SER A 123 4.21 12.83 1.99
N GLY A 124 3.47 13.94 1.90
CA GLY A 124 3.82 15.02 0.99
C GLY A 124 5.01 15.82 1.49
N THR A 125 5.81 16.34 0.56
CA THR A 125 6.97 17.20 0.83
C THR A 125 6.63 18.50 1.58
N THR A 126 5.37 18.93 1.55
CA THR A 126 4.84 20.12 2.22
C THR A 126 4.23 19.81 3.59
N GLY A 127 4.40 18.58 4.11
CA GLY A 127 3.83 18.10 5.37
C GLY A 127 2.39 17.62 5.27
N MET A 128 1.62 18.09 4.28
CA MET A 128 0.26 17.61 4.02
C MET A 128 0.26 16.34 3.17
N PRO A 129 -0.58 15.33 3.49
CA PRO A 129 -0.67 14.11 2.69
C PRO A 129 -1.07 14.41 1.24
N LYS A 130 -0.45 13.75 0.26
CA LYS A 130 -0.82 13.89 -1.16
C LYS A 130 -1.50 12.62 -1.67
N ALA A 131 -2.58 12.77 -2.41
CA ALA A 131 -3.27 11.66 -3.07
C ALA A 131 -2.52 11.21 -4.33
N ALA A 132 -1.88 10.05 -4.26
CA ALA A 132 -1.32 9.37 -5.41
C ALA A 132 -2.41 8.57 -6.13
N ARG A 133 -2.53 8.78 -7.45
CA ARG A 133 -3.52 8.09 -8.30
C ARG A 133 -2.98 6.74 -8.75
N LEU A 134 -3.74 5.69 -8.48
CA LEU A 134 -3.49 4.33 -8.97
C LEU A 134 -4.65 3.94 -9.89
N ASN A 135 -4.37 3.77 -11.18
CA ASN A 135 -5.35 3.35 -12.17
C ASN A 135 -5.48 1.82 -12.25
N HIS A 136 -6.52 1.34 -12.93
CA HIS A 136 -6.77 -0.10 -13.07
C HIS A 136 -5.58 -0.83 -13.74
N VAL A 137 -5.04 -0.31 -14.84
CA VAL A 137 -3.94 -0.98 -15.56
C VAL A 137 -2.71 -1.15 -14.70
N ARG A 138 -2.36 -0.16 -13.88
CA ARG A 138 -1.22 -0.24 -12.95
C ARG A 138 -1.52 -1.18 -11.79
N PHE A 139 -2.76 -1.24 -11.31
CA PHE A 139 -3.14 -2.23 -10.31
C PHE A 139 -3.04 -3.66 -10.85
N PHE A 140 -3.51 -3.88 -12.09
CA PHE A 140 -3.44 -5.19 -12.75
C PHE A 140 -2.02 -5.58 -13.17
N SER A 141 -1.08 -4.66 -13.38
CA SER A 141 0.29 -5.05 -13.74
C SER A 141 1.00 -5.87 -12.66
N ALA A 142 0.53 -5.81 -11.41
CA ALA A 142 1.02 -6.64 -10.31
C ALA A 142 0.80 -8.15 -10.51
N ILE A 143 -0.04 -8.59 -11.46
CA ILE A 143 -0.26 -10.02 -11.75
C ILE A 143 1.00 -10.76 -12.22
N VAL A 144 2.06 -10.04 -12.59
CA VAL A 144 3.35 -10.64 -12.96
C VAL A 144 4.14 -11.15 -11.74
N ILE A 145 3.92 -10.55 -10.57
CA ILE A 145 4.66 -10.85 -9.33
C ILE A 145 4.55 -12.32 -8.90
N PRO A 146 3.35 -12.96 -8.94
CA PRO A 146 3.24 -14.38 -8.68
C PRO A 146 4.17 -15.26 -9.50
N TYR A 147 4.33 -14.95 -10.78
CA TYR A 147 5.18 -15.74 -11.69
C TYR A 147 6.67 -15.49 -11.40
N MET A 148 7.04 -14.26 -11.04
CA MET A 148 8.42 -13.90 -10.67
C MET A 148 8.91 -14.62 -9.41
N PHE A 149 8.03 -14.81 -8.42
CA PHE A 149 8.38 -15.38 -7.11
C PHE A 149 7.76 -16.75 -6.84
N GLN A 150 7.20 -17.39 -7.87
CA GLN A 150 6.57 -18.71 -7.78
C GLN A 150 5.49 -18.78 -6.68
N LEU A 151 4.68 -17.72 -6.55
CA LEU A 151 3.49 -17.72 -5.69
C LEU A 151 2.39 -18.56 -6.31
N ARG A 152 1.59 -19.22 -5.48
CA ARG A 152 0.66 -20.30 -5.87
C ARG A 152 -0.70 -20.07 -5.21
N HIS A 153 -1.74 -20.62 -5.83
CA HIS A 153 -3.10 -20.62 -5.26
C HIS A 153 -3.18 -21.35 -3.90
N SER A 154 -2.27 -22.29 -3.64
CA SER A 154 -2.18 -23.01 -2.36
C SER A 154 -1.52 -22.20 -1.23
N ASP A 155 -1.02 -21.00 -1.52
CA ASP A 155 -0.39 -20.16 -0.50
C ASP A 155 -1.40 -19.53 0.45
N ARG A 156 -0.92 -19.19 1.64
CA ARG A 156 -1.69 -18.54 2.70
C ARG A 156 -1.00 -17.22 3.03
N PHE A 157 -1.60 -16.11 2.62
CA PHE A 157 -1.00 -14.78 2.71
C PHE A 157 -1.32 -14.13 4.04
N TYR A 158 -0.32 -13.93 4.89
CA TYR A 158 -0.45 -13.17 6.12
C TYR A 158 -0.15 -11.68 5.90
N CYS A 159 -1.06 -10.81 6.34
CA CYS A 159 -0.94 -9.37 6.24
C CYS A 159 -1.26 -8.69 7.57
N CYS A 160 -0.29 -7.97 8.13
CA CYS A 160 -0.48 -7.06 9.26
C CYS A 160 -0.20 -5.59 8.88
N LEU A 161 0.02 -5.31 7.58
CA LEU A 161 0.31 -3.98 7.05
C LEU A 161 -0.98 -3.15 6.97
N PRO A 162 -0.94 -1.82 7.21
CA PRO A 162 -2.13 -0.99 7.09
C PRO A 162 -2.67 -0.98 5.66
N MET A 163 -3.95 -1.30 5.52
CA MET A 163 -4.62 -1.46 4.22
C MET A 163 -4.82 -0.14 3.46
N CYS A 164 -4.51 1.00 4.06
CA CYS A 164 -4.46 2.29 3.36
C CYS A 164 -3.19 2.50 2.52
N HIS A 165 -2.23 1.57 2.54
CA HIS A 165 -0.99 1.65 1.77
C HIS A 165 -0.90 0.60 0.66
N THR A 166 -0.15 0.93 -0.39
CA THR A 166 0.09 0.06 -1.55
C THR A 166 0.75 -1.27 -1.18
N ALA A 167 1.60 -1.31 -0.16
CA ALA A 167 2.26 -2.54 0.27
C ALA A 167 1.24 -3.62 0.66
N ALA A 168 0.27 -3.28 1.51
CA ALA A 168 -0.80 -4.19 1.91
C ALA A 168 -1.68 -4.56 0.72
N ILE A 169 -2.20 -3.54 0.01
CA ILE A 169 -3.17 -3.72 -1.07
C ILE A 169 -2.56 -4.50 -2.25
N GLY A 170 -1.29 -4.29 -2.56
CA GLY A 170 -0.56 -5.01 -3.60
C GLY A 170 -0.35 -6.49 -3.27
N GLY A 171 0.00 -6.84 -2.03
CA GLY A 171 0.11 -8.25 -1.65
C GLY A 171 -1.25 -8.95 -1.57
N LEU A 172 -2.30 -8.23 -1.16
CA LEU A 172 -3.66 -8.77 -1.14
C LEU A 172 -4.23 -8.97 -2.56
N SER A 173 -3.92 -8.07 -3.49
CA SER A 173 -4.36 -8.23 -4.89
C SER A 173 -3.74 -9.47 -5.54
N ILE A 174 -2.49 -9.79 -5.21
CA ILE A 174 -1.83 -11.03 -5.63
C ILE A 174 -2.56 -12.25 -5.07
N ALA A 175 -2.90 -12.25 -3.79
CA ALA A 175 -3.63 -13.34 -3.18
C ALA A 175 -4.98 -13.58 -3.89
N TRP A 176 -5.73 -12.51 -4.17
CA TRP A 176 -7.02 -12.63 -4.88
C TRP A 176 -6.87 -13.10 -6.32
N TRP A 177 -5.84 -12.62 -7.03
CA TRP A 177 -5.54 -13.09 -8.39
C TRP A 177 -5.28 -14.60 -8.43
N LEU A 178 -4.58 -15.11 -7.42
CA LEU A 178 -4.29 -16.54 -7.27
C LEU A 178 -5.48 -17.35 -6.72
N GLY A 179 -6.54 -16.71 -6.21
CA GLY A 179 -7.58 -17.38 -5.43
C GLY A 179 -7.08 -17.92 -4.09
N ALA A 180 -5.97 -17.35 -3.58
CA ALA A 180 -5.32 -17.77 -2.35
C ALA A 180 -5.98 -17.14 -1.10
N PRO A 181 -6.07 -17.87 0.03
CA PRO A 181 -6.57 -17.33 1.28
C PRO A 181 -5.67 -16.22 1.86
N VAL A 182 -6.33 -15.24 2.47
CA VAL A 182 -5.71 -14.12 3.19
C VAL A 182 -5.97 -14.26 4.69
N ILE A 183 -4.92 -14.12 5.48
CA ILE A 183 -4.95 -14.03 6.94
C ILE A 183 -4.63 -12.58 7.28
N LEU A 184 -5.63 -11.89 7.82
CA LEU A 184 -5.53 -10.46 8.11
C LEU A 184 -5.40 -10.26 9.62
N SER A 185 -4.25 -9.72 10.05
CA SER A 185 -4.06 -9.26 11.42
C SER A 185 -4.51 -7.80 11.54
N PRO A 186 -5.25 -7.41 12.61
CA PRO A 186 -5.76 -6.05 12.80
C PRO A 186 -4.67 -4.97 12.78
N LYS A 187 -3.47 -5.31 13.26
CA LYS A 187 -2.28 -4.44 13.30
C LYS A 187 -1.02 -5.27 13.51
N PHE A 188 0.14 -4.71 13.19
CA PHE A 188 1.42 -5.32 13.54
C PHE A 188 1.64 -5.39 15.05
N SER A 189 2.17 -6.51 15.52
CA SER A 189 2.66 -6.71 16.89
C SER A 189 3.90 -7.60 16.84
N ALA A 190 5.06 -7.08 17.25
CA ALA A 190 6.33 -7.80 17.17
C ALA A 190 6.33 -9.08 18.03
N SER A 191 5.66 -9.07 19.18
CA SER A 191 5.57 -10.22 20.09
C SER A 191 4.54 -11.28 19.65
N ALA A 192 3.58 -10.92 18.80
CA ALA A 192 2.53 -11.85 18.35
C ALA A 192 2.74 -12.33 16.90
N PHE A 193 3.53 -11.62 16.10
CA PHE A 193 3.66 -11.85 14.66
C PHE A 193 3.93 -13.32 14.30
N TRP A 194 5.01 -13.91 14.83
CA TRP A 194 5.38 -15.28 14.46
C TRP A 194 4.42 -16.33 15.01
N ARG A 195 3.81 -16.08 16.17
CA ARG A 195 2.74 -16.93 16.71
C ARG A 195 1.51 -16.91 15.79
N GLU A 196 1.03 -15.73 15.41
CA GLU A 196 -0.10 -15.58 14.49
C GLU A 196 0.18 -16.22 13.12
N VAL A 197 1.41 -16.05 12.61
CA VAL A 197 1.86 -16.68 11.35
C VAL A 197 1.89 -18.21 11.45
N ALA A 198 2.41 -18.76 12.55
CA ALA A 198 2.48 -20.19 12.80
C ALA A 198 1.08 -20.82 12.96
N GLU A 199 0.26 -20.28 13.86
CA GLU A 199 -1.10 -20.76 14.15
C GLU A 199 -1.99 -20.72 12.89
N SER A 200 -1.85 -19.67 12.09
CA SER A 200 -2.59 -19.52 10.84
C SER A 200 -2.03 -20.31 9.67
N ARG A 201 -0.89 -20.99 9.87
CA ARG A 201 -0.15 -21.77 8.86
C ARG A 201 0.14 -20.96 7.61
N ALA A 202 0.43 -19.67 7.76
CA ALA A 202 0.76 -18.82 6.64
C ALA A 202 2.03 -19.31 5.92
N THR A 203 2.02 -19.25 4.59
CA THR A 203 3.16 -19.65 3.75
C THR A 203 3.84 -18.43 3.13
N VAL A 204 3.13 -17.30 3.08
CA VAL A 204 3.63 -16.03 2.59
C VAL A 204 3.36 -14.96 3.64
N VAL A 205 4.38 -14.20 4.02
CA VAL A 205 4.21 -13.02 4.89
C VAL A 205 4.47 -11.75 4.10
N GLN A 206 3.61 -10.75 4.26
CA GLN A 206 3.88 -9.41 3.74
C GLN A 206 4.75 -8.63 4.73
N TYR A 207 5.77 -7.93 4.24
CA TYR A 207 6.63 -7.10 5.07
C TYR A 207 6.88 -5.71 4.48
N ILE A 208 7.29 -4.82 5.38
CA ILE A 208 8.11 -3.64 5.06
C ILE A 208 9.41 -3.78 5.85
N GLY A 209 10.53 -3.29 5.33
CA GLY A 209 11.84 -3.56 5.94
C GLY A 209 11.94 -3.25 7.44
N GLU A 210 11.20 -2.24 7.91
CA GLU A 210 11.16 -1.87 9.32
C GLU A 210 10.51 -2.95 10.20
N ILE A 211 9.51 -3.69 9.69
CA ILE A 211 8.94 -4.85 10.39
C ILE A 211 10.00 -5.94 10.53
N CYS A 212 10.73 -6.26 9.47
CA CYS A 212 11.82 -7.25 9.53
C CYS A 212 12.88 -6.84 10.56
N ARG A 213 13.22 -5.54 10.62
CA ARG A 213 14.13 -5.01 11.64
C ARG A 213 13.59 -5.23 13.05
N TYR A 214 12.32 -4.90 13.32
CA TYR A 214 11.71 -5.15 14.63
C TYR A 214 11.69 -6.64 14.99
N LEU A 215 11.35 -7.51 14.05
CA LEU A 215 11.30 -8.96 14.28
C LEU A 215 12.68 -9.51 14.64
N VAL A 216 13.73 -9.16 13.88
CA VAL A 216 15.11 -9.59 14.16
C VAL A 216 15.61 -9.14 15.54
N HIS A 217 15.12 -8.01 16.06
CA HIS A 217 15.50 -7.48 17.38
C HIS A 217 14.52 -7.86 18.51
N SER A 218 13.43 -8.56 18.20
CA SER A 218 12.48 -9.02 19.21
C SER A 218 13.06 -10.21 20.00
N PRO A 219 12.62 -10.46 21.25
CA PRO A 219 13.06 -11.64 22.00
C PRO A 219 12.85 -12.93 21.19
N PRO A 220 13.79 -13.90 21.26
CA PRO A 220 13.61 -15.22 20.65
C PRO A 220 12.32 -15.90 21.10
N SER A 221 11.70 -16.64 20.19
CA SER A 221 10.50 -17.42 20.46
C SER A 221 10.57 -18.77 19.77
N GLU A 222 9.84 -19.74 20.28
CA GLU A 222 9.68 -21.04 19.61
C GLU A 222 9.07 -20.90 18.20
N TYR A 223 8.24 -19.87 18.01
CA TYR A 223 7.61 -19.56 16.72
C TYR A 223 8.57 -19.00 15.67
N ASP A 224 9.82 -18.68 16.04
CA ASP A 224 10.81 -18.18 15.08
C ASP A 224 11.06 -19.19 13.95
N THR A 225 10.84 -20.49 14.19
CA THR A 225 10.98 -21.54 13.16
C THR A 225 9.78 -22.49 13.05
N GLN A 226 8.83 -22.46 13.99
CA GLN A 226 7.62 -23.29 13.96
C GLN A 226 6.52 -22.73 13.02
N HIS A 227 6.89 -22.30 11.82
CA HIS A 227 5.95 -21.77 10.83
C HIS A 227 6.16 -22.41 9.45
N CYS A 228 5.22 -22.22 8.54
CA CYS A 228 5.28 -22.76 7.17
C CYS A 228 5.71 -21.72 6.13
N VAL A 229 6.23 -20.56 6.55
CA VAL A 229 6.61 -19.47 5.64
C VAL A 229 7.73 -19.91 4.72
N ARG A 230 7.46 -19.80 3.42
CA ARG A 230 8.42 -20.04 2.34
C ARG A 230 8.84 -18.74 1.64
N VAL A 231 7.98 -17.73 1.65
CA VAL A 231 8.22 -16.43 0.99
C VAL A 231 7.90 -15.28 1.95
N ALA A 232 8.85 -14.37 2.14
CA ALA A 232 8.55 -13.03 2.63
C ALA A 232 8.45 -12.09 1.43
N PHE A 233 7.29 -11.46 1.22
CA PHE A 233 7.05 -10.55 0.09
C PHE A 233 6.94 -9.12 0.59
N GLY A 234 7.69 -8.19 0.00
CA GLY A 234 7.69 -6.83 0.47
C GLY A 234 8.75 -5.95 -0.14
N ASN A 235 9.00 -4.83 0.52
CA ASN A 235 9.88 -3.78 0.04
C ASN A 235 10.76 -3.24 1.19
N GLY A 236 11.94 -2.77 0.83
CA GLY A 236 12.84 -2.00 1.69
C GLY A 236 13.60 -2.84 2.70
N LEU A 237 13.81 -4.14 2.45
CA LEU A 237 14.63 -4.95 3.36
C LEU A 237 16.09 -4.50 3.30
N ARG A 238 16.58 -3.96 4.42
CA ARG A 238 17.95 -3.43 4.50
C ARG A 238 18.99 -4.56 4.34
N PRO A 239 20.10 -4.32 3.61
CA PRO A 239 21.14 -5.33 3.40
C PRO A 239 21.68 -5.97 4.68
N GLU A 240 21.79 -5.19 5.76
CA GLU A 240 22.26 -5.65 7.07
C GLU A 240 21.22 -6.46 7.85
N VAL A 241 19.92 -6.27 7.59
CA VAL A 241 18.83 -6.99 8.25
C VAL A 241 18.52 -8.31 7.53
N TRP A 242 18.68 -8.33 6.21
CA TRP A 242 18.35 -9.47 5.35
C TRP A 242 18.97 -10.80 5.80
N PRO A 243 20.31 -10.93 5.98
CA PRO A 243 20.91 -12.20 6.36
C PRO A 243 20.47 -12.63 7.77
N LEU A 244 20.28 -11.68 8.69
CA LEU A 244 19.80 -11.95 10.05
C LEU A 244 18.36 -12.49 10.04
N PHE A 245 17.50 -11.90 9.20
CA PHE A 245 16.11 -12.33 9.05
C PHE A 245 16.05 -13.77 8.51
N LYS A 246 16.80 -14.07 7.45
CA LYS A 246 16.85 -15.44 6.89
C LYS A 246 17.41 -16.45 7.89
N ALA A 247 18.52 -16.12 8.54
CA ALA A 247 19.17 -17.02 9.49
C ALA A 247 18.29 -17.33 10.70
N ARG A 248 17.60 -16.31 11.23
CA ARG A 248 16.76 -16.47 12.43
C ARG A 248 15.45 -17.19 12.13
N PHE A 249 14.79 -16.84 11.03
CA PHE A 249 13.43 -17.30 10.75
C PHE A 249 13.35 -18.41 9.70
N GLY A 250 14.47 -18.84 9.12
CA GLY A 250 14.48 -19.92 8.12
C GLY A 250 13.68 -19.62 6.84
N VAL A 251 13.43 -18.34 6.53
CA VAL A 251 12.71 -17.94 5.30
C VAL A 251 13.70 -17.85 4.15
N GLU A 252 13.69 -18.85 3.26
CA GLU A 252 14.68 -18.93 2.18
C GLU A 252 14.50 -17.86 1.09
N GLN A 253 13.24 -17.62 0.69
CA GLN A 253 12.92 -16.70 -0.41
C GLN A 253 12.39 -15.37 0.12
N ILE A 254 13.15 -14.30 -0.13
CA ILE A 254 12.69 -12.92 0.07
C ILE A 254 12.35 -12.35 -1.30
N ALA A 255 11.05 -12.13 -1.53
CA ALA A 255 10.51 -11.49 -2.70
C ALA A 255 10.52 -9.97 -2.52
N GLU A 256 11.70 -9.37 -2.71
CA GLU A 256 11.93 -7.92 -2.60
C GLU A 256 11.58 -7.19 -3.91
N VAL A 257 10.76 -6.16 -3.80
CA VAL A 257 10.38 -5.27 -4.91
C VAL A 257 10.76 -3.82 -4.57
N TYR A 258 11.39 -3.14 -5.53
CA TYR A 258 11.57 -1.69 -5.48
C TYR A 258 10.42 -1.03 -6.23
N ALA A 259 9.57 -0.29 -5.52
CA ALA A 259 8.45 0.43 -6.10
C ALA A 259 8.05 1.61 -5.20
N SER A 260 7.37 2.60 -5.77
CA SER A 260 6.73 3.66 -5.00
C SER A 260 5.31 3.91 -5.51
N THR A 261 4.43 4.41 -4.64
CA THR A 261 3.03 4.70 -5.00
C THR A 261 2.92 5.75 -6.11
N GLU A 262 3.83 6.71 -6.19
CA GLU A 262 3.84 7.75 -7.23
C GLU A 262 4.70 7.35 -8.45
N GLY A 263 5.60 6.38 -8.26
CA GLY A 263 6.58 5.97 -9.25
C GLY A 263 6.01 5.19 -10.42
N ASN A 264 6.64 5.40 -11.58
CA ASN A 264 6.42 4.65 -12.80
C ASN A 264 7.49 3.57 -13.02
N ALA A 265 8.51 3.50 -12.16
CA ALA A 265 9.58 2.53 -12.20
C ALA A 265 9.41 1.51 -11.07
N ASN A 266 9.58 0.25 -11.41
CA ASN A 266 9.61 -0.86 -10.47
C ASN A 266 10.74 -1.82 -10.84
N LEU A 267 11.41 -2.38 -9.84
CA LEU A 267 12.39 -3.47 -9.96
C LEU A 267 11.98 -4.62 -9.05
N ALA A 268 12.39 -5.83 -9.39
CA ALA A 268 12.15 -7.01 -8.57
C ALA A 268 13.42 -7.84 -8.47
N ASN A 269 13.74 -8.35 -7.28
CA ASN A 269 14.89 -9.22 -7.04
C ASN A 269 14.53 -10.69 -7.29
N THR A 270 14.41 -11.07 -8.56
CA THR A 270 14.07 -12.45 -8.93
C THR A 270 15.21 -13.45 -8.75
N GLU A 271 16.46 -12.97 -8.61
CA GLU A 271 17.63 -13.82 -8.38
C GLU A 271 17.88 -14.13 -6.90
N GLY A 272 17.15 -13.47 -5.98
CA GLY A 272 17.31 -13.67 -4.53
C GLY A 272 18.65 -13.16 -3.98
N LYS A 273 19.34 -12.27 -4.69
CA LYS A 273 20.62 -11.71 -4.25
C LYS A 273 20.41 -10.79 -3.05
N GLU A 274 20.98 -11.15 -1.91
CA GLU A 274 20.78 -10.41 -0.65
C GLU A 274 21.19 -8.95 -0.79
N GLY A 275 20.34 -8.04 -0.29
CA GLY A 275 20.53 -6.59 -0.38
C GLY A 275 20.26 -5.98 -1.76
N ALA A 276 20.00 -6.78 -2.80
CA ALA A 276 19.55 -6.26 -4.09
C ALA A 276 18.04 -6.02 -4.09
N VAL A 277 17.62 -4.95 -4.74
CA VAL A 277 16.19 -4.60 -4.90
C VAL A 277 15.66 -4.87 -6.32
N GLY A 278 16.53 -5.41 -7.17
CA GLY A 278 16.21 -5.93 -8.50
C GLY A 278 17.31 -5.68 -9.52
N PHE A 279 17.15 -6.31 -10.68
CA PHE A 279 18.11 -6.26 -11.77
C PHE A 279 17.36 -6.16 -13.11
N ILE A 280 17.87 -5.31 -14.01
CA ILE A 280 17.42 -5.27 -15.40
C ILE A 280 18.59 -5.69 -16.27
N SER A 281 18.40 -6.79 -16.98
CA SER A 281 19.37 -7.25 -17.97
C SER A 281 19.63 -6.16 -19.02
N PRO A 282 20.89 -5.90 -19.40
CA PRO A 282 21.22 -4.99 -20.49
C PRO A 282 20.47 -5.29 -21.80
N LEU A 283 20.11 -6.56 -22.03
CA LEU A 283 19.33 -7.00 -23.20
C LEU A 283 17.89 -6.48 -23.18
N LEU A 284 17.31 -6.27 -22.00
CA LEU A 284 15.93 -5.78 -21.82
C LEU A 284 15.88 -4.26 -21.57
N ALA A 285 17.03 -3.60 -21.43
CA ALA A 285 17.13 -2.18 -21.13
C ALA A 285 16.41 -1.25 -22.14
N PRO A 286 16.29 -1.57 -23.45
CA PRO A 286 15.49 -0.78 -24.38
C PRO A 286 13.98 -0.88 -24.14
N MET A 287 13.47 -2.03 -23.67
CA MET A 287 12.04 -2.25 -23.43
C MET A 287 11.55 -1.65 -22.11
N TYR A 288 12.47 -1.47 -21.15
CA TYR A 288 12.17 -0.86 -19.86
C TYR A 288 13.26 0.16 -19.49
N PRO A 289 13.21 1.37 -20.08
CA PRO A 289 14.27 2.36 -19.98
C PRO A 289 14.26 3.06 -18.63
N VAL A 290 14.80 2.39 -17.61
CA VAL A 290 15.13 3.01 -16.32
C VAL A 290 16.62 3.30 -16.23
N ARG A 291 16.98 4.35 -15.48
CA ARG A 291 18.36 4.80 -15.27
C ARG A 291 18.53 5.22 -13.82
N LEU A 292 19.65 4.87 -13.22
CA LEU A 292 20.05 5.40 -11.93
C LEU A 292 20.88 6.67 -12.18
N VAL A 293 20.46 7.80 -11.60
CA VAL A 293 21.14 9.09 -11.74
C VAL A 293 21.67 9.58 -10.40
N ARG A 294 22.82 10.25 -10.45
CA ARG A 294 23.56 10.68 -9.27
C ARG A 294 22.85 11.84 -8.58
N LEU A 295 22.89 11.84 -7.25
CA LEU A 295 22.50 12.97 -6.40
C LEU A 295 23.71 13.87 -6.11
N ARG A 296 23.46 15.16 -5.88
CA ARG A 296 24.51 16.11 -5.44
C ARG A 296 25.05 15.69 -4.08
N GLU A 297 26.36 15.85 -3.90
CA GLU A 297 27.05 15.47 -2.65
C GLU A 297 26.85 16.47 -1.51
N ASP A 298 26.21 17.61 -1.78
CA ASP A 298 25.95 18.67 -0.80
C ASP A 298 24.78 18.35 0.16
N GLY A 299 24.21 17.15 0.07
CA GLY A 299 23.10 16.72 0.91
C GLY A 299 21.76 17.38 0.57
N SER A 300 21.67 18.17 -0.50
CA SER A 300 20.41 18.80 -0.94
C SER A 300 19.35 17.80 -1.41
N GLY A 301 19.78 16.59 -1.81
CA GLY A 301 18.92 15.60 -2.45
C GLY A 301 18.55 15.95 -3.90
N GLU A 302 19.19 16.97 -4.49
CA GLU A 302 18.98 17.31 -5.90
C GLU A 302 19.80 16.42 -6.84
N LEU A 303 19.36 16.31 -8.09
CA LEU A 303 20.06 15.54 -9.14
C LEU A 303 21.34 16.27 -9.59
N ALA A 304 22.46 15.55 -9.67
CA ALA A 304 23.71 16.05 -10.23
C ALA A 304 23.59 16.20 -11.75
N ARG A 305 24.08 17.33 -12.29
CA ARG A 305 23.98 17.68 -13.71
C ARG A 305 25.34 18.02 -14.30
N ASP A 306 25.52 17.66 -15.58
CA ASP A 306 26.71 18.03 -16.35
C ASP A 306 26.66 19.52 -16.79
N ALA A 307 27.73 20.00 -17.42
CA ALA A 307 27.83 21.38 -17.91
C ALA A 307 26.75 21.74 -18.96
N SER A 308 26.08 20.75 -19.56
CA SER A 308 24.96 20.93 -20.49
C SER A 308 23.58 20.86 -19.81
N GLY A 309 23.54 20.73 -18.48
CA GLY A 309 22.30 20.65 -17.69
C GLY A 309 21.64 19.26 -17.67
N ARG A 310 22.27 18.23 -18.24
CA ARG A 310 21.74 16.85 -18.26
C ARG A 310 22.11 16.08 -16.99
N CYS A 311 21.24 15.19 -16.54
CA CYS A 311 21.51 14.38 -15.35
C CYS A 311 22.70 13.43 -15.58
N ILE A 312 23.57 13.32 -14.57
CA ILE A 312 24.73 12.43 -14.59
C ILE A 312 24.29 11.02 -14.14
N LYS A 313 24.66 9.98 -14.90
CA LYS A 313 24.37 8.58 -14.52
C LYS A 313 25.29 8.15 -13.39
N CYS A 314 24.76 7.34 -12.46
CA CYS A 314 25.58 6.65 -11.47
C CYS A 314 26.52 5.64 -12.14
N VAL A 315 27.72 5.48 -11.57
CA VAL A 315 28.56 4.30 -11.81
C VAL A 315 28.29 3.23 -10.74
N ALA A 316 28.85 2.04 -10.93
CA ALA A 316 28.69 0.96 -9.96
C ALA A 316 29.20 1.37 -8.57
N GLY A 317 28.40 1.08 -7.53
CA GLY A 317 28.72 1.43 -6.15
C GLY A 317 28.21 2.80 -5.70
N GLU A 318 27.65 3.62 -6.60
CA GLU A 318 27.07 4.91 -6.24
C GLU A 318 25.58 4.81 -5.90
N ALA A 319 25.17 5.53 -4.86
CA ALA A 319 23.77 5.77 -4.57
C ALA A 319 23.20 6.84 -5.53
N GLY A 320 21.92 6.70 -5.87
CA GLY A 320 21.25 7.62 -6.78
C GLY A 320 19.74 7.47 -6.77
N GLU A 321 19.10 8.25 -7.63
CA GLU A 321 17.65 8.21 -7.84
C GLU A 321 17.32 7.43 -9.11
N LEU A 322 16.33 6.54 -9.03
CA LEU A 322 15.89 5.72 -10.16
C LEU A 322 14.86 6.50 -10.99
N LEU A 323 15.20 6.82 -12.23
CA LEU A 323 14.32 7.50 -13.19
C LEU A 323 13.89 6.56 -14.30
N ARG A 324 12.65 6.68 -14.75
CA ARG A 324 12.14 6.02 -15.96
C ARG A 324 11.75 7.06 -17.00
N VAL A 325 12.09 6.79 -18.25
CA VAL A 325 11.64 7.62 -19.37
C VAL A 325 10.13 7.55 -19.49
N VAL A 326 9.47 8.70 -19.52
CA VAL A 326 8.06 8.86 -19.85
C VAL A 326 7.99 9.34 -21.27
N ASN A 327 7.47 8.51 -22.18
CA ASN A 327 7.14 8.99 -23.52
C ASN A 327 5.88 9.84 -23.36
N GLN A 328 6.00 11.14 -23.65
CA GLN A 328 4.85 12.04 -23.80
C GLN A 328 4.17 11.78 -25.13
#